data_AF-A0A0W8E913-F1
#
_entry.id   AF-A0A0W8E913-F1
#
_cell.length_a   1.000
_cell.length_b   1.000
_cell.length_c   1.000
_cell.angle_alpha   90.00
_cell.angle_beta   90.00
_cell.angle_gamma   90.00
#
_symmetry.space_group_name_H-M   'P 1'
#
loop_
_entity.id
_entity.type
_entity.pdbx_description
1 polymer ?
#
loop_
_entity_poly.entity_id
_entity_poly.type
_entity_poly.pdbx_seq_one_letter_code
_entity_poly.pdbx_strand_id
1 'polypeptide(L)' 'MAKKPTRKQSVLLDKRGLRPENWLVIKNPVGLLYIRHRKTGTLKVIKKPTDYFTVTATPIYTFGQHRYALRASAVPT' A
#
# COMPACT_ATOMS: atom_id res chain seq x y z
N MET A 1 7.28 12.03 16.56
CA MET A 1 7.76 13.10 15.65
C MET A 1 7.04 12.97 14.31
N ALA A 2 6.49 14.07 13.77
CA ALA A 2 5.82 14.08 12.47
C ALA A 2 6.80 14.48 11.36
N LYS A 3 6.81 13.74 10.24
CA LYS A 3 7.79 13.91 9.14
C LYS A 3 7.13 14.49 7.89
N LYS A 4 7.93 15.16 7.05
CA LYS A 4 7.47 15.56 5.71
C LYS A 4 7.18 14.28 4.88
N PRO A 5 6.12 14.28 4.04
CA PRO A 5 5.85 13.17 3.14
C PRO A 5 7.01 12.93 2.18
N THR A 6 7.32 11.66 1.88
CA THR A 6 8.27 11.29 0.82
C THR A 6 7.64 11.52 -0.57
N ARG A 7 8.44 11.53 -1.64
CA ARG A 7 7.94 11.75 -3.01
C ARG A 7 6.77 10.82 -3.38
N LYS A 8 6.87 9.51 -3.07
CA LYS A 8 5.79 8.53 -3.30
C LYS A 8 4.53 8.86 -2.49
N GLN A 9 4.69 9.31 -1.24
CA GLN A 9 3.58 9.69 -0.38
C GLN A 9 2.92 10.99 -0.85
N SER A 10 3.70 11.96 -1.34
CA SER A 10 3.17 13.19 -1.94
C SER A 10 2.30 12.88 -3.15
N VAL A 11 2.78 12.05 -4.07
CA VAL A 11 1.97 11.59 -5.23
C VAL A 11 0.68 10.90 -4.77
N LEU A 12 0.74 10.07 -3.73
CA LEU A 12 -0.46 9.41 -3.18
C LEU A 12 -1.45 10.41 -2.57
N LEU A 13 -0.95 11.46 -1.91
CA LEU A 13 -1.75 12.53 -1.33
C LEU A 13 -2.40 13.37 -2.44
N ASP A 14 -1.65 13.75 -3.47
CA ASP A 14 -2.14 14.47 -4.64
C ASP A 14 -3.25 13.69 -5.36
N LYS A 15 -3.06 12.39 -5.57
CA LYS A 15 -4.09 11.49 -6.15
C LYS A 15 -5.39 11.44 -5.33
N ARG A 16 -5.36 11.84 -4.06
CA ARG A 16 -6.52 11.92 -3.18
C ARG A 16 -7.00 13.35 -2.92
N GLY A 17 -6.53 14.32 -3.70
CA GLY A 17 -6.89 15.73 -3.54
C GLY A 17 -6.37 16.37 -2.26
N LEU A 18 -5.35 15.77 -1.63
CA LEU A 18 -4.73 16.27 -0.41
C LEU A 18 -3.40 16.93 -0.75
N ARG A 19 -3.31 18.26 -0.62
CA ARG A 19 -2.07 19.01 -0.89
C ARG A 19 -0.93 18.61 0.04
N PRO A 20 0.16 17.94 -0.42
CA PRO A 20 1.20 17.35 0.43
C PRO A 20 1.90 18.36 1.36
N GLU A 21 1.99 19.61 0.93
CA GLU A 21 2.53 20.73 1.69
C GLU A 21 1.84 20.91 3.04
N ASN A 22 0.52 20.66 3.09
CA ASN A 22 -0.30 20.88 4.27
C ASN A 22 -0.35 19.67 5.21
N TRP A 23 0.23 18.54 4.84
CA TRP A 23 0.15 17.29 5.60
C TRP A 23 1.52 16.82 6.07
N LEU A 24 1.54 16.25 7.28
CA LEU A 24 2.70 15.61 7.88
C LEU A 24 2.38 14.12 8.12
N VAL A 25 3.34 13.25 7.89
CA VAL A 25 3.22 11.82 8.16
C VAL A 25 3.54 11.54 9.63
N ILE A 26 2.63 10.86 10.32
CA ILE A 26 2.78 10.48 11.73
C ILE A 26 3.22 9.01 11.84
N LYS A 27 2.56 8.12 11.09
CA LYS A 27 2.83 6.67 11.06
C LYS A 27 2.62 6.14 9.64
N ASN A 28 3.42 5.15 9.26
CA ASN A 28 3.37 4.55 7.93
C ASN A 28 3.39 3.00 8.01
N PRO A 29 2.35 2.37 8.59
CA PRO A 29 2.25 0.90 8.59
C PRO A 29 1.99 0.35 7.17
N VAL A 30 2.03 -0.96 7.02
CA VAL A 30 1.74 -1.62 5.74
C VAL A 30 0.27 -1.38 5.35
N GLY A 31 0.01 -1.04 4.10
CA GLY A 31 -1.34 -0.76 3.59
C GLY A 31 -2.01 0.53 4.09
N LEU A 32 -1.42 1.27 5.04
CA LEU A 32 -2.02 2.48 5.62
C LEU A 32 -1.01 3.62 5.81
N LEU A 33 -1.47 4.87 5.71
CA LEU A 33 -0.68 6.07 5.92
C LEU A 33 -1.44 7.04 6.84
N TYR A 34 -0.88 7.30 8.01
CA TYR A 34 -1.45 8.22 9.00
C TYR A 34 -0.85 9.60 8.83
N ILE A 35 -1.69 10.60 8.62
CA ILE A 35 -1.28 11.98 8.39
C ILE A 35 -1.97 12.96 9.33
N ARG A 36 -1.30 14.08 9.60
CA ARG A 36 -1.81 15.22 10.36
C ARG A 36 -1.72 16.48 9.53
N HIS A 37 -2.80 17.26 9.52
CA HIS A 37 -2.78 18.57 8.89
C HIS A 37 -1.95 19.55 9.73
N ARG A 38 -1.09 20.34 9.08
CA ARG A 38 -0.13 21.23 9.76
C ARG A 38 -0.80 22.29 10.62
N LYS A 39 -1.82 22.97 10.09
CA LYS A 39 -2.46 24.13 10.73
C LYS A 39 -3.56 23.72 11.69
N THR A 40 -4.52 22.93 11.19
CA THR A 40 -5.70 22.52 11.97
C THR A 40 -5.44 21.33 12.89
N GLY A 41 -4.33 20.61 12.71
CA GLY A 41 -4.03 19.41 13.49
C GLY A 41 -4.91 18.20 13.16
N THR A 42 -5.80 18.30 12.17
CA THR A 42 -6.73 17.23 11.77
C THR A 42 -5.98 15.95 11.39
N LEU A 43 -6.43 14.81 11.90
CA LEU A 43 -5.88 13.50 11.59
C LEU A 43 -6.66 12.85 10.45
N LYS A 44 -5.94 12.23 9.50
CA LYS A 44 -6.54 11.41 8.45
C LYS A 44 -5.75 10.12 8.27
N VAL A 45 -6.45 9.06 7.85
CA VAL A 45 -5.86 7.77 7.52
C VAL A 45 -6.14 7.46 6.06
N ILE A 46 -5.08 7.08 5.35
CA ILE A 46 -5.11 6.84 3.92
C ILE A 46 -4.76 5.38 3.64
N LYS A 47 -5.61 4.66 2.90
CA LYS A 47 -5.30 3.30 2.42
C LYS A 47 -4.25 3.36 1.31
N LYS A 48 -3.14 2.66 1.45
CA LYS A 48 -2.19 2.45 0.35
C LYS A 48 -2.58 1.17 -0.38
N PRO A 49 -2.43 1.11 -1.72
CA PRO A 49 -2.34 -0.18 -2.38
C PRO A 49 -1.20 -0.93 -1.70
N THR A 50 -1.49 -2.16 -1.26
CA THR A 50 -0.48 -2.98 -0.62
C THR A 50 0.10 -3.85 -1.71
N ASP A 51 1.41 -3.76 -1.96
CA ASP A 51 2.08 -4.46 -3.06
C ASP A 51 2.19 -5.99 -2.82
N TYR A 52 1.32 -6.57 -1.99
CA TYR A 52 1.21 -8.02 -1.84
C TYR A 52 0.50 -8.59 -3.06
N PHE A 53 1.27 -9.29 -3.90
CA PHE A 53 0.72 -10.16 -4.93
C PHE A 53 -0.17 -11.20 -4.28
N THR A 54 -1.44 -11.28 -4.68
CA THR A 54 -2.32 -12.37 -4.25
C THR A 54 -1.81 -13.66 -4.89
N VAL A 55 -1.12 -14.50 -4.11
CA VAL A 55 -0.80 -15.86 -4.54
C VAL A 55 -2.12 -16.64 -4.56
N THR A 56 -2.82 -16.61 -5.69
CA THR A 56 -3.92 -17.54 -5.96
C THR A 56 -3.29 -18.91 -6.19
N ALA A 57 -3.08 -19.66 -5.11
CA ALA A 57 -2.75 -21.07 -5.20
C ALA A 57 -3.99 -21.78 -5.76
N THR A 58 -4.02 -22.04 -7.08
CA THR A 58 -4.96 -22.98 -7.65
C THR A 58 -4.49 -24.37 -7.22
N PRO A 59 -5.25 -25.11 -6.38
CA PRO A 59 -4.88 -26.48 -6.08
C PRO A 59 -5.07 -27.27 -7.37
N ILE A 60 -3.97 -27.72 -7.98
CA ILE A 60 -4.04 -28.73 -9.04
C ILE A 60 -4.30 -30.05 -8.31
N TYR A 61 -5.57 -30.34 -8.01
CA TYR A 61 -5.96 -31.67 -7.55
C TYR A 61 -5.87 -32.61 -8.75
N THR A 62 -4.72 -33.26 -8.91
CA THR A 62 -4.63 -34.51 -9.66
C THR A 62 -4.55 -35.63 -8.64
N PHE A 63 -5.58 -36.48 -8.61
CA PHE A 63 -5.55 -37.75 -7.90
C PHE A 63 -4.42 -38.59 -8.51
N GLY A 64 -3.24 -38.57 -7.89
CA GLY A 64 -2.07 -39.33 -8.33
C GLY A 64 -0.78 -38.50 -8.46
N GLN A 65 0.06 -38.63 -7.43
CA GLN A 65 1.53 -38.56 -7.44
C GLN A 65 2.27 -37.27 -7.91
N HIS A 66 2.92 -36.64 -6.91
CA HIS A 66 4.23 -35.96 -6.90
C HIS A 66 4.64 -35.02 -8.06
N ARG A 67 4.72 -33.71 -7.77
CA ARG A 67 5.95 -32.85 -7.73
C ARG A 67 5.60 -31.35 -7.77
N TYR A 68 6.23 -30.56 -6.89
CA TYR A 68 6.04 -29.11 -6.80
C TYR A 68 6.87 -28.35 -7.84
N ALA A 69 6.24 -27.44 -8.60
CA ALA A 69 6.93 -26.41 -9.38
C ALA A 69 6.22 -25.05 -9.18
N LEU A 70 6.97 -24.05 -8.70
CA LEU A 70 6.48 -22.69 -8.49
C LEU A 70 6.69 -21.89 -9.79
N ARG A 71 5.61 -21.44 -10.45
CA ARG A 71 5.71 -20.48 -11.55
C ARG A 71 4.99 -19.19 -11.16
N ALA A 72 5.75 -18.12 -10.95
CA ALA A 72 5.21 -16.79 -10.71
C ALA A 72 4.85 -16.12 -12.05
N SER A 73 3.58 -15.79 -12.25
CA SER A 73 3.14 -14.93 -13.36
C SER A 73 2.57 -13.62 -12.78
N ALA A 74 3.16 -12.50 -13.17
CA ALA A 74 2.67 -11.17 -12.82
C ALA A 74 1.58 -10.73 -13.82
N VAL A 75 0.37 -10.47 -13.33
CA VAL A 75 -0.70 -9.83 -14.10
C VAL A 75 -0.75 -8.35 -13.72
N PRO A 76 -0.37 -7.42 -14.60
CA PRO A 76 -0.56 -5.99 -14.36
C PRO A 76 -2.00 -5.57 -14.68
N THR A 77 -2.63 -4.83 -13.76
CA THR A 77 -3.86 -4.06 -13.98
C THR A 77 -3.60 -2.76 -14.73
#